data_AF-A0A0F8ZUR2-F1
#
_entry.id   AF-A0A0F8ZUR2-F1
#
_cell.length_a   1.000
_cell.length_b   1.000
_cell.length_c   1.000
_cell.angle_alpha   90.00
_cell.angle_beta   90.00
_cell.angle_gamma   90.00
#
_symmetry.space_group_name_H-M   'P 1'
#
loop_
_entity.id
_entity.type
_entity.pdbx_description
1 polymer ?
#
loop_
_entity_poly.entity_id
_entity_poly.type
_entity_poly.pdbx_seq_one_letter_code
_entity_poly.pdbx_strand_id
1 'polypeptide(L)'
;MPAQSHPVGILVYGIDNQLLEGATVVLTLGSGTTEGISNSKGEVVLNTGNFTSWSVGDTVSITASKTGVGTKTQSLVLTDRPQRLSITLAETSDLIYHENTETNEYVLNFSLLTTYNGKKVTTDNPLPIKTQDPVAKFHLSDIARGDPEYWGYLDKDGNWYIMKYGRSAGTRRFARGTSDYSANFTNRANLTYSYFNEVF
;
A
#
# COMPACT_ATOMS: atom_id res chain seq x y z
N MET A 1 37.77 14.90 24.84
CA MET A 1 36.65 15.77 25.26
C MET A 1 35.75 15.94 24.04
N PRO A 2 34.41 15.89 24.16
CA PRO A 2 33.53 16.31 23.08
C PRO A 2 33.93 17.73 22.66
N ALA A 3 34.21 17.97 21.39
CA ALA A 3 34.31 19.36 20.95
C ALA A 3 32.91 19.98 21.07
N GLN A 4 32.79 21.12 21.76
CA GLN A 4 31.48 21.75 22.01
C GLN A 4 30.72 22.14 20.74
N SER A 5 31.39 22.11 19.59
CA SER A 5 30.81 22.53 18.32
C SER A 5 31.49 21.75 17.18
N HIS A 6 30.70 21.00 16.40
CA HIS A 6 31.16 20.36 15.17
C HIS A 6 30.24 20.73 14.02
N PRO A 7 30.67 21.64 13.13
CA PRO A 7 29.86 22.00 11.98
C PRO A 7 29.91 20.90 10.92
N VAL A 8 28.73 20.50 10.47
CA VAL A 8 28.50 19.61 9.33
C VAL A 8 27.81 20.42 8.25
N GLY A 9 28.50 20.63 7.12
CA GLY A 9 27.92 21.26 5.93
C GLY A 9 27.22 20.21 5.07
N ILE A 10 26.01 20.49 4.65
CA ILE A 10 25.22 19.61 3.78
C ILE A 10 24.84 20.40 2.53
N LEU A 11 25.14 19.83 1.37
CA LEU A 11 24.61 20.27 0.08
C LEU A 11 23.45 19.35 -0.30
N VAL A 12 22.28 19.93 -0.58
CA VAL A 12 21.07 19.19 -0.94
C VAL A 12 20.78 19.35 -2.42
N TYR A 13 20.60 18.22 -3.11
CA TYR A 13 20.32 18.14 -4.54
C TYR A 13 18.98 17.46 -4.80
N GLY A 14 18.33 17.84 -5.89
CA GLY A 14 17.25 17.07 -6.50
C GLY A 14 17.80 15.93 -7.33
N ILE A 15 16.94 14.99 -7.73
CA ILE A 15 17.33 13.86 -8.59
C ILE A 15 17.88 14.31 -9.96
N ASP A 16 17.57 15.53 -10.38
CA ASP A 16 18.05 16.21 -11.58
C ASP A 16 19.42 16.88 -11.39
N ASN A 17 20.11 16.59 -10.27
CA ASN A 17 21.37 17.20 -9.86
C ASN A 17 21.33 18.73 -9.69
N GLN A 18 20.15 19.34 -9.56
CA GLN A 18 20.02 20.76 -9.23
C GLN A 18 20.08 20.99 -7.72
N LEU A 19 20.71 22.10 -7.31
CA LEU A 19 20.76 22.51 -5.89
C LEU A 19 19.37 22.90 -5.41
N LEU A 20 18.97 22.40 -4.24
CA LEU A 20 17.62 22.62 -3.70
C LEU A 20 17.62 23.65 -2.57
N GLU A 21 17.05 24.81 -2.83
CA GLU A 21 16.62 25.75 -1.79
C GLU A 21 15.42 25.24 -1.01
N GLY A 22 15.33 25.54 0.28
CA GLY A 22 14.14 25.28 1.08
C GLY A 22 13.95 23.81 1.48
N ALA A 23 14.97 22.96 1.37
CA ALA A 23 14.95 21.60 1.91
C ALA A 23 15.22 21.63 3.42
N THR A 24 14.40 20.94 4.19
CA THR A 24 14.61 20.73 5.62
C THR A 24 15.68 19.67 5.81
N VAL A 25 16.68 19.92 6.65
CA VAL A 25 17.72 18.96 7.00
C VAL A 25 17.76 18.82 8.50
N VAL A 26 17.66 17.58 8.98
CA VAL A 26 17.69 17.20 10.39
C VAL A 26 18.88 16.30 10.63
N LEU A 27 19.72 16.65 11.61
CA LEU A 27 20.84 15.86 12.06
C LEU A 27 20.53 15.31 13.46
N THR A 28 20.63 13.99 13.63
CA THR A 28 20.24 13.28 14.84
C THR A 28 21.36 12.38 15.36
N LEU A 29 21.59 12.41 16.67
CA LEU A 29 22.49 11.51 17.39
C LEU A 29 21.84 11.11 18.72
N GLY A 30 21.41 9.85 18.86
CA GLY A 30 20.65 9.40 20.03
C GLY A 30 19.36 10.24 20.19
N SER A 31 19.22 10.93 21.33
CA SER A 31 18.11 11.87 21.57
C SER A 31 18.41 13.31 21.14
N GLY A 32 19.63 13.62 20.73
CA GLY A 32 20.02 14.94 20.26
C GLY A 32 19.57 15.17 18.82
N THR A 33 18.97 16.34 18.55
CA THR A 33 18.53 16.75 17.23
C THR A 33 18.85 18.22 16.98
N THR A 34 19.23 18.54 15.75
CA THR A 34 19.33 19.91 15.25
C THR A 34 18.82 19.94 13.82
N GLU A 35 18.17 21.03 13.46
CA GLU A 35 17.58 21.20 12.13
C GLU A 35 17.96 22.53 11.48
N GLY A 36 17.77 22.59 10.17
CA GLY A 36 17.97 23.79 9.37
C GLY A 36 17.33 23.66 8.00
N ILE A 37 17.32 24.76 7.26
CA ILE A 37 16.75 24.84 5.91
C ILE A 37 17.88 25.21 4.95
N SER A 38 17.97 24.52 3.81
CA SER A 38 18.94 24.84 2.77
C SER A 38 18.66 26.20 2.12
N ASN A 39 19.72 26.97 1.88
CA ASN A 39 19.65 28.29 1.25
C ASN A 39 19.50 28.19 -0.29
N SER A 40 19.51 29.33 -0.99
CA SER A 40 19.44 29.41 -2.45
C SER A 40 20.56 28.69 -3.22
N LYS A 41 21.63 28.25 -2.53
CA LYS A 41 22.71 27.43 -3.06
C LYS A 41 22.60 25.96 -2.63
N GLY A 42 21.47 25.54 -2.07
CA GLY A 42 21.27 24.18 -1.55
C GLY A 42 22.10 23.86 -0.32
N GLU A 43 22.71 24.86 0.33
CA GLU A 43 23.62 24.64 1.46
C GLU A 43 22.90 24.82 2.79
N VAL A 44 23.19 23.95 3.75
CA VAL A 44 22.86 24.12 5.17
C VAL A 44 24.05 23.70 6.02
N VAL A 45 24.31 24.40 7.12
CA VAL A 45 25.34 24.01 8.09
C VAL A 45 24.66 23.75 9.42
N LEU A 46 24.75 22.52 9.90
CA LEU A 46 24.22 22.09 11.18
C LEU A 46 25.35 21.85 12.16
N ASN A 47 25.10 22.09 13.44
CA ASN A 47 26.12 21.99 14.46
C ASN A 47 25.72 21.02 15.56
N THR A 48 26.61 20.10 15.92
CA THR A 48 26.36 19.15 17.01
C THR A 48 26.41 19.78 18.41
N GLY A 49 26.66 21.09 18.53
CA GLY A 49 26.76 21.76 19.83
C GLY A 49 25.48 21.74 20.67
N ASN A 50 24.32 21.44 20.06
CA ASN A 50 23.06 21.22 20.77
C ASN A 50 22.92 19.80 21.33
N PHE A 51 23.89 18.90 21.09
CA PHE A 51 23.86 17.54 21.59
C PHE A 51 24.45 17.47 22.99
N THR A 52 23.79 16.73 23.88
CA THR A 52 24.22 16.57 25.27
C THR A 52 25.59 15.91 25.39
N SER A 53 25.96 15.05 24.42
CA SER A 53 27.29 14.47 24.29
C SER A 53 27.50 13.90 22.89
N TRP A 54 28.70 14.04 22.33
CA TRP A 54 29.16 13.30 21.15
C TRP A 54 30.68 13.07 21.22
N SER A 55 31.17 12.06 20.50
CA SER A 55 32.60 11.70 20.41
C SER A 55 33.01 11.47 18.95
N VAL A 56 34.31 11.65 18.68
CA VAL A 56 34.89 11.21 17.40
C VAL A 56 34.66 9.70 17.26
N GLY A 57 34.12 9.29 16.12
CA GLY A 57 33.68 7.91 15.86
C GLY A 57 32.17 7.68 16.04
N ASP A 58 31.44 8.61 16.66
CA ASP A 58 29.98 8.51 16.73
C ASP A 58 29.36 8.64 15.34
N THR A 59 28.30 7.88 15.08
CA THR A 59 27.56 7.94 13.82
C THR A 59 26.30 8.78 13.99
N VAL A 60 26.20 9.86 13.23
CA VAL A 60 24.98 10.68 13.14
C VAL A 60 24.12 10.25 11.97
N SER A 61 22.81 10.40 12.13
CA SER A 61 21.84 10.26 11.05
C SER A 61 21.50 11.65 10.52
N ILE A 62 21.57 11.84 9.21
CA ILE A 62 21.23 13.11 8.54
C ILE A 62 20.09 12.83 7.58
N THR A 63 18.91 13.37 7.87
CA THR A 63 17.72 13.27 7.03
C THR A 63 17.46 14.61 6.36
N ALA A 64 17.54 14.65 5.04
CA ALA A 64 17.10 15.79 4.24
C ALA A 64 15.74 15.49 3.60
N SER A 65 14.83 16.45 3.59
CA SER A 65 13.51 16.33 2.99
C SER A 65 13.02 17.63 2.38
N LYS A 66 12.19 17.53 1.33
CA LYS A 66 11.47 18.66 0.74
C LYS A 66 10.16 18.17 0.14
N THR A 67 9.05 18.80 0.53
CA THR A 67 7.72 18.47 0.01
C THR A 67 7.69 18.53 -1.51
N GLY A 68 7.15 17.47 -2.13
CA GLY A 68 7.06 17.35 -3.58
C GLY A 68 8.37 17.00 -4.30
N VAL A 69 9.49 16.85 -3.57
CA VAL A 69 10.77 16.39 -4.15
C VAL A 69 11.19 15.06 -3.54
N GLY A 70 11.16 14.95 -2.21
CA GLY A 70 11.30 13.68 -1.51
C GLY A 70 12.16 13.76 -0.25
N THR A 71 12.66 12.61 0.21
CA THR A 71 13.37 12.47 1.50
C THR A 71 14.51 11.47 1.36
N LYS A 72 15.65 11.75 2.00
CA LYS A 72 16.76 10.80 2.09
C LYS A 72 17.47 10.91 3.44
N THR A 73 17.82 9.76 3.99
CA THR A 73 18.63 9.65 5.20
C THR A 73 19.99 9.07 4.86
N GLN A 74 21.06 9.67 5.38
CA GLN A 74 22.43 9.17 5.28
C GLN A 74 23.09 9.16 6.66
N SER A 75 24.05 8.26 6.84
CA SER A 75 24.86 8.20 8.05
C SER A 75 26.21 8.88 7.82
N LEU A 76 26.71 9.59 8.84
CA LEU A 76 28.03 10.20 8.84
C LEU A 76 28.75 9.86 10.15
N VAL A 77 29.97 9.33 10.06
CA VAL A 77 30.84 9.13 11.22
C VAL A 77 31.54 10.45 11.53
N LEU A 78 31.38 10.96 12.76
CA LEU A 78 31.98 12.22 13.20
C LEU A 78 33.49 12.09 13.35
N THR A 79 34.21 13.10 12.89
CA THR A 79 35.66 13.22 13.02
C THR A 79 36.03 14.38 13.94
N ASP A 80 37.33 14.66 14.09
CA ASP A 80 37.85 15.81 14.83
C ASP A 80 37.83 17.12 14.01
N ARG A 81 37.35 17.09 12.76
CA ARG A 81 37.34 18.25 11.85
C ARG A 81 35.98 18.47 11.21
N PRO A 82 35.60 19.72 10.87
CA PRO A 82 34.41 20.02 10.09
C PRO A 82 34.26 19.12 8.86
N GLN A 83 33.05 18.62 8.63
CA GLN A 83 32.75 17.70 7.53
C GLN A 83 31.75 18.31 6.56
N ARG A 84 31.81 17.85 5.31
CA ARG A 84 30.83 18.17 4.28
C ARG A 84 30.24 16.89 3.69
N LEU A 85 28.95 16.92 3.39
CA LEU A 85 28.22 15.83 2.74
C LEU A 85 27.34 16.38 1.63
N SER A 86 27.13 15.59 0.58
CA SER A 86 26.13 15.86 -0.45
C SER A 86 24.99 14.85 -0.35
N ILE A 87 23.75 15.32 -0.36
CA ILE A 87 22.55 14.49 -0.30
C ILE A 87 21.66 14.82 -1.49
N THR A 88 21.57 13.89 -2.43
CA THR A 88 20.55 13.90 -3.48
C THR A 88 19.27 13.27 -2.94
N LEU A 89 18.20 14.05 -2.80
CA LEU A 89 16.89 13.53 -2.37
C LEU A 89 16.43 12.46 -3.36
N ALA A 90 15.90 11.34 -2.85
CA ALA A 90 15.21 10.36 -3.68
C ALA A 90 13.75 10.81 -3.84
N GLU A 91 13.17 10.61 -5.03
CA GLU A 91 11.73 10.82 -5.19
C GLU A 91 10.96 9.96 -4.18
N THR A 92 9.89 10.50 -3.62
CA THR A 92 8.88 9.70 -2.89
C THR A 92 8.01 8.88 -3.84
N SER A 93 8.37 8.83 -5.12
CA SER A 93 7.58 8.17 -6.15
C SER A 93 7.92 6.69 -6.19
N ASP A 94 6.92 5.83 -6.07
CA ASP A 94 7.03 4.38 -6.36
C ASP A 94 7.25 4.10 -7.87
N LEU A 95 7.42 5.16 -8.66
CA LEU A 95 7.65 5.09 -10.10
C LEU A 95 9.15 4.95 -10.36
N ILE A 96 9.54 3.75 -10.75
CA ILE A 96 10.87 3.49 -11.29
C ILE A 96 10.90 4.05 -12.72
N TYR A 97 11.68 5.12 -12.93
CA TYR A 97 12.00 5.61 -14.27
C TYR A 97 13.31 4.97 -14.75
N HIS A 98 13.38 4.72 -16.06
CA HIS A 98 14.62 4.35 -16.72
C HIS A 98 15.09 5.55 -17.54
N GLU A 99 16.33 5.99 -17.29
CA GLU A 99 17.00 6.96 -18.14
C GLU A 99 17.49 6.25 -19.40
N ASN A 100 17.07 6.72 -20.57
CA ASN A 100 17.68 6.33 -21.83
C ASN A 100 19.00 7.10 -21.98
N THR A 101 20.12 6.40 -21.77
CA THR A 101 21.46 7.01 -21.80
C THR A 101 21.87 7.55 -23.18
N GLU A 102 21.18 7.17 -24.26
CA GLU A 102 21.48 7.65 -25.61
C GLU A 102 20.75 8.97 -25.94
N THR A 103 19.53 9.13 -25.43
CA THR A 103 18.69 10.31 -25.74
C THR A 103 18.57 11.29 -24.56
N ASN A 104 19.04 10.90 -23.38
CA ASN A 104 18.90 11.66 -22.14
C ASN A 104 17.41 11.92 -21.79
N GLU A 105 16.53 11.01 -22.21
CA GLU A 105 15.09 11.05 -21.96
C GLU A 105 14.72 10.09 -20.82
N TYR A 106 13.75 10.50 -20.01
CA TYR A 106 13.20 9.69 -18.94
C TYR A 106 11.96 8.96 -19.44
N VAL A 107 12.00 7.62 -19.42
CA VAL A 107 10.86 6.80 -19.84
C VAL A 107 10.18 6.20 -18.61
N LEU A 108 8.88 6.50 -18.48
CA LEU A 108 8.01 5.87 -17.49
C LEU A 108 7.39 4.60 -18.09
N ASN A 109 7.79 3.44 -17.58
CA ASN A 109 7.23 2.16 -18.02
C ASN A 109 6.17 1.68 -17.03
N PHE A 110 4.89 1.76 -17.39
CA PHE A 110 3.82 1.07 -16.66
C PHE A 110 3.53 -0.29 -17.32
N SER A 111 3.66 -1.37 -16.55
CA SER A 111 3.23 -2.70 -16.98
C SER A 111 1.79 -2.92 -16.55
N LEU A 112 0.85 -2.85 -17.50
CA LEU A 112 -0.55 -3.18 -17.28
C LEU A 112 -0.83 -4.60 -17.78
N LEU A 113 -1.47 -5.42 -16.94
CA LEU A 113 -1.93 -6.74 -17.37
C LEU A 113 -3.14 -6.57 -18.30
N THR A 114 -2.90 -6.64 -19.60
CA THR A 114 -3.95 -6.45 -20.63
C THR A 114 -4.64 -7.75 -21.04
N THR A 115 -4.08 -8.90 -20.65
CA THR A 115 -4.61 -10.23 -20.97
C THR A 115 -4.54 -11.18 -19.78
N TYR A 116 -5.52 -12.09 -19.67
CA TYR A 116 -5.55 -13.19 -18.72
C TYR A 116 -6.01 -14.45 -19.44
N ASN A 117 -5.27 -15.56 -19.31
CA ASN A 117 -5.49 -16.81 -20.04
C ASN A 117 -5.70 -16.61 -21.56
N GLY A 118 -4.89 -15.75 -22.17
CA GLY A 118 -4.93 -15.48 -23.61
C GLY A 118 -6.11 -14.62 -24.10
N LYS A 119 -6.96 -14.11 -23.19
CA LYS A 119 -8.08 -13.22 -23.52
C LYS A 119 -7.84 -11.81 -22.98
N LYS A 120 -8.30 -10.79 -23.70
CA LYS A 120 -8.23 -9.39 -23.26
C LYS A 120 -9.01 -9.20 -21.97
N VAL A 121 -8.43 -8.50 -21.01
CA VAL A 121 -9.16 -8.06 -19.80
C VAL A 121 -10.12 -6.96 -20.23
N THR A 122 -11.42 -7.20 -20.01
CA THR A 122 -12.51 -6.27 -20.32
C THR A 122 -13.55 -6.30 -19.22
N THR A 123 -14.57 -5.46 -19.28
CA THR A 123 -15.72 -5.54 -18.37
C THR A 123 -16.41 -6.90 -18.45
N ASP A 124 -16.49 -7.49 -19.65
CA ASP A 124 -17.11 -8.81 -19.89
C ASP A 124 -16.16 -9.99 -19.61
N ASN A 125 -14.85 -9.72 -19.49
CA ASN A 125 -13.82 -10.68 -19.12
C ASN A 125 -12.87 -10.05 -18.10
N PRO A 126 -13.37 -9.79 -16.86
CA PRO A 126 -12.55 -9.16 -15.84
C PRO A 126 -11.47 -10.11 -15.35
N LEU A 127 -10.44 -9.57 -14.70
CA LEU A 127 -9.52 -10.41 -13.96
C LEU A 127 -10.29 -11.24 -12.93
N PRO A 128 -9.93 -12.52 -12.74
CA PRO A 128 -10.59 -13.34 -11.73
C PRO A 128 -10.33 -12.71 -10.37
N ILE A 129 -11.39 -12.18 -9.78
CA ILE A 129 -11.39 -11.86 -8.36
C ILE A 129 -11.59 -13.20 -7.67
N LYS A 130 -10.57 -13.71 -6.97
CA LYS A 130 -10.77 -14.79 -6.01
C LYS A 130 -11.58 -14.22 -4.86
N THR A 131 -12.91 -14.17 -4.99
CA THR A 131 -13.78 -13.95 -3.85
C THR A 131 -13.65 -15.20 -2.98
N GLN A 132 -13.03 -15.05 -1.81
CA GLN A 132 -12.89 -16.14 -0.84
C GLN A 132 -14.26 -16.66 -0.34
N ASP A 133 -15.30 -15.87 -0.54
CA ASP A 133 -16.67 -16.24 -0.21
C ASP A 133 -17.41 -16.79 -1.45
N PRO A 134 -17.74 -18.10 -1.48
CA PRO A 134 -18.40 -18.74 -2.61
C PRO A 134 -19.85 -18.27 -2.81
N VAL A 135 -20.44 -17.58 -1.83
CA VAL A 135 -21.80 -17.02 -1.94
C VAL A 135 -21.82 -15.52 -2.25
N ALA A 136 -20.66 -14.86 -2.37
CA ALA A 136 -20.57 -13.42 -2.60
C ALA A 136 -21.28 -12.90 -3.86
N LYS A 137 -21.43 -13.75 -4.88
CA LYS A 137 -22.08 -13.40 -6.15
C LYS A 137 -23.61 -13.48 -6.13
N PHE A 138 -24.21 -14.05 -5.09
CA PHE A 138 -25.66 -14.21 -5.01
C PHE A 138 -26.26 -13.10 -4.14
N HIS A 139 -27.43 -12.62 -4.54
CA HIS A 139 -28.18 -11.60 -3.83
C HIS A 139 -29.50 -12.17 -3.31
N LEU A 140 -29.95 -11.68 -2.15
CA LEU A 140 -31.23 -12.08 -1.57
C LEU A 140 -32.37 -11.73 -2.53
N SER A 141 -33.16 -12.73 -2.91
CA SER A 141 -34.32 -12.59 -3.80
C SER A 141 -35.62 -12.74 -3.02
N ASP A 142 -35.77 -13.80 -2.24
CA ASP A 142 -37.03 -14.13 -1.56
C ASP A 142 -36.84 -14.62 -0.13
N ILE A 143 -37.84 -14.38 0.71
CA ILE A 143 -37.91 -14.92 2.07
C ILE A 143 -39.28 -15.58 2.27
N ALA A 144 -39.27 -16.83 2.72
CA ALA A 144 -40.45 -17.50 3.24
C ALA A 144 -40.31 -17.69 4.74
N ARG A 145 -41.11 -16.94 5.50
CA ARG A 145 -41.12 -16.96 6.97
C ARG A 145 -41.83 -18.22 7.50
N GLY A 146 -41.35 -18.74 8.62
CA GLY A 146 -41.86 -19.94 9.28
C GLY A 146 -40.81 -20.57 10.18
N ASP A 147 -41.08 -21.77 10.69
CA ASP A 147 -40.06 -22.66 11.24
C ASP A 147 -40.19 -24.04 10.57
N PRO A 148 -39.29 -24.39 9.63
CA PRO A 148 -38.09 -23.65 9.24
C PRO A 148 -38.39 -22.42 8.35
N GLU A 149 -37.48 -21.44 8.40
CA GLU A 149 -37.44 -20.26 7.54
C GLU A 149 -36.58 -20.51 6.30
N TYR A 150 -36.95 -19.95 5.14
CA TYR A 150 -36.22 -20.16 3.88
C TYR A 150 -35.84 -18.83 3.25
N TRP A 151 -34.56 -18.70 2.87
CA TRP A 151 -33.99 -17.49 2.27
C TRP A 151 -33.41 -17.88 0.93
N GLY A 152 -33.99 -17.37 -0.16
CA GLY A 152 -33.59 -17.65 -1.53
C GLY A 152 -32.68 -16.55 -2.05
N TYR A 153 -31.58 -16.96 -2.68
CA TYR A 153 -30.58 -16.08 -3.24
C TYR A 153 -30.32 -16.45 -4.70
N LEU A 154 -30.12 -15.45 -5.55
CA LEU A 154 -29.97 -15.57 -7.00
C LEU A 154 -28.77 -14.74 -7.48
N ASP A 155 -27.99 -15.25 -8.42
CA ASP A 155 -26.98 -14.46 -9.14
C ASP A 155 -27.50 -13.98 -10.50
N LYS A 156 -26.74 -13.09 -11.16
CA LYS A 156 -27.11 -12.51 -12.46
C LYS A 156 -27.29 -13.54 -13.59
N ASP A 157 -26.73 -14.73 -13.43
CA ASP A 157 -26.74 -15.81 -14.42
C ASP A 157 -27.88 -16.82 -14.16
N GLY A 158 -28.70 -16.56 -13.13
CA GLY A 158 -29.83 -17.42 -12.75
C GLY A 158 -29.46 -18.61 -11.87
N ASN A 159 -28.20 -18.72 -11.43
CA ASN A 159 -27.83 -19.70 -10.41
C ASN A 159 -28.39 -19.26 -9.07
N TRP A 160 -28.75 -20.22 -8.22
CA TRP A 160 -29.38 -19.93 -6.95
C TRP A 160 -28.88 -20.84 -5.83
N TYR A 161 -29.09 -20.37 -4.60
CA TYR A 161 -29.13 -21.22 -3.43
C TYR A 161 -30.27 -20.81 -2.50
N ILE A 162 -30.77 -21.77 -1.71
CA ILE A 162 -31.76 -21.54 -0.67
C ILE A 162 -31.14 -21.97 0.66
N MET A 163 -31.11 -21.06 1.62
CA MET A 163 -30.78 -21.38 3.00
C MET A 163 -32.06 -21.74 3.76
N LYS A 164 -32.08 -22.94 4.34
CA LYS A 164 -33.08 -23.40 5.31
C LYS A 164 -32.56 -23.13 6.71
N TYR A 165 -33.26 -22.29 7.46
CA TYR A 165 -32.95 -21.95 8.84
C TYR A 165 -34.01 -22.52 9.79
N GLY A 166 -33.65 -23.57 10.54
CA GLY A 166 -34.50 -24.10 11.60
C GLY A 166 -34.33 -23.25 12.85
N ARG A 167 -35.29 -22.37 13.14
CA ARG A 167 -35.16 -21.34 14.19
C ARG A 167 -35.07 -21.96 15.58
N SER A 168 -35.89 -22.98 15.83
CA SER A 168 -35.90 -23.73 17.09
C SER A 168 -34.60 -24.49 17.36
N ALA A 169 -33.96 -25.03 16.31
CA ALA A 169 -32.72 -25.80 16.42
C ALA A 169 -31.44 -24.97 16.17
N GLY A 170 -31.57 -23.71 15.74
CA GLY A 170 -30.44 -22.88 15.31
C GLY A 170 -29.66 -23.45 14.10
N THR A 171 -30.27 -24.31 13.30
CA THR A 171 -29.57 -25.03 12.21
C THR A 171 -29.69 -24.30 10.88
N ARG A 172 -28.61 -24.30 10.09
CA ARG A 172 -28.58 -23.80 8.71
C ARG A 172 -28.20 -24.92 7.77
N ARG A 173 -28.97 -25.10 6.70
CA ARG A 173 -28.68 -26.04 5.62
C ARG A 173 -28.94 -25.37 4.28
N PHE A 174 -28.29 -25.85 3.23
CA PHE A 174 -28.24 -25.19 1.93
C PHE A 174 -28.65 -26.17 0.84
N ALA A 175 -29.39 -25.67 -0.14
CA ALA A 175 -29.64 -26.31 -1.42
C ALA A 175 -29.24 -25.33 -2.53
N ARG A 176 -28.78 -25.82 -3.68
CA ARG A 176 -28.37 -24.97 -4.81
C ARG A 176 -28.85 -25.53 -6.14
N GLY A 177 -28.91 -24.67 -7.14
CA GLY A 177 -29.18 -25.06 -8.53
C GLY A 177 -28.69 -24.02 -9.53
N THR A 178 -28.69 -24.38 -10.80
CA THR A 178 -28.19 -23.55 -11.90
C THR A 178 -29.30 -22.92 -12.75
N SER A 179 -30.56 -23.29 -12.52
CA SER A 179 -31.74 -22.80 -13.27
C SER A 179 -33.03 -22.99 -12.46
N ASP A 180 -34.15 -22.46 -12.96
CA ASP A 180 -35.51 -22.73 -12.45
C ASP A 180 -35.74 -22.30 -11.00
N TYR A 181 -35.12 -21.17 -10.60
CA TYR A 181 -35.21 -20.66 -9.23
C TYR A 181 -36.65 -20.50 -8.73
N SER A 182 -37.56 -19.92 -9.53
CA SER A 182 -38.96 -19.69 -9.10
C SER A 182 -39.70 -21.00 -8.77
N ALA A 183 -39.52 -22.03 -9.60
CA ALA A 183 -40.10 -23.35 -9.36
C ALA A 183 -39.49 -24.02 -8.10
N ASN A 184 -38.17 -23.94 -7.95
CA ASN A 184 -37.47 -24.52 -6.81
C ASN A 184 -37.79 -23.79 -5.49
N PHE A 185 -37.93 -22.46 -5.51
CA PHE A 185 -38.33 -21.68 -4.34
C PHE A 185 -39.78 -22.00 -3.94
N THR A 186 -40.67 -22.23 -4.91
CA THR A 186 -42.03 -22.70 -4.65
C THR A 186 -42.01 -24.08 -3.98
N ASN A 187 -41.17 -24.99 -4.47
CA ASN A 187 -40.98 -26.36 -3.94
C ASN A 187 -39.93 -26.46 -2.81
N ARG A 188 -39.51 -25.35 -2.21
CA ARG A 188 -38.35 -25.26 -1.29
C ARG A 188 -38.37 -26.26 -0.13
N ALA A 189 -39.56 -26.63 0.36
CA ALA A 189 -39.69 -27.55 1.49
C ALA A 189 -39.25 -28.99 1.15
N ASN A 190 -39.31 -29.36 -0.13
CA ASN A 190 -39.01 -30.71 -0.62
C ASN A 190 -37.62 -30.84 -1.26
N LEU A 191 -36.80 -29.79 -1.21
CA LEU A 191 -35.42 -29.87 -1.70
C LEU A 191 -34.55 -30.69 -0.73
N THR A 192 -33.47 -31.26 -1.27
CA THR A 192 -32.43 -31.88 -0.46
C THR A 192 -31.47 -30.79 0.03
N TYR A 193 -31.30 -30.67 1.35
CA TYR A 193 -30.44 -29.68 1.97
C TYR A 193 -29.26 -30.34 2.67
N SER A 194 -28.08 -29.74 2.57
CA SER A 194 -26.89 -30.19 3.30
C SER A 194 -26.10 -29.06 3.96
N TYR A 195 -24.96 -29.37 4.57
CA TYR A 195 -24.03 -28.41 5.15
C TYR A 195 -23.37 -27.54 4.08
N PHE A 196 -22.90 -26.37 4.50
CA PHE A 196 -22.31 -25.37 3.60
C PHE A 196 -21.15 -25.95 2.76
N ASN A 197 -20.22 -26.64 3.40
CA ASN A 197 -19.02 -27.24 2.79
C ASN A 197 -19.30 -28.42 1.85
N GLU A 198 -20.52 -28.94 1.83
CA GLU A 198 -20.94 -29.97 0.88
C GLU A 198 -21.61 -29.36 -0.36
N VAL A 199 -22.09 -28.13 -0.25
CA VAL A 199 -22.82 -27.41 -1.31
C VAL A 199 -21.91 -26.40 -2.03
N PHE A 200 -20.91 -25.84 -1.34
CA PHE A 200 -19.94 -24.86 -1.84
C PHE A 200 -18.52 -25.30 -1.50
#